data_AF-B5BM36-F1
#
_entry.id   AF-B5BM36-F1
#
_cell.length_a   1.000
_cell.length_b   1.000
_cell.length_c   1.000
_cell.angle_alpha   90.00
_cell.angle_beta   90.00
_cell.angle_gamma   90.00
#
_symmetry.space_group_name_H-M   'P 1'
#
loop_
_entity.id
_entity.type
_entity.pdbx_description
1 polymer ?
#
loop_
_entity_poly.entity_id
_entity_poly.type
_entity_poly.pdbx_seq_one_letter_code
_entity_poly.pdbx_strand_id
1 'polypeptide(L)'
;MLLLLFLFPKTFADSPPTMKMIAYFGKPTVGVSGIPHQFSEPSDCYDECYYTEDCAISYFNSTGCYLLDFGNMSVQLLDRSSNEYVAFKVS
;
A
#
# COMPACT_ATOMS: atom_id res chain seq x y z
N MET A 1 -32.21 42.77 -24.61
CA MET A 1 -31.68 42.67 -23.23
C MET A 1 -31.02 41.29 -23.13
N LEU A 2 -29.71 41.26 -23.39
CA LEU A 2 -28.93 40.06 -23.73
C LEU A 2 -28.72 39.18 -22.49
N LEU A 3 -29.06 37.89 -22.61
CA LEU A 3 -28.79 36.82 -21.65
C LEU A 3 -27.28 36.68 -21.41
N LEU A 4 -26.81 36.97 -20.20
CA LEU A 4 -25.51 36.54 -19.68
C LEU A 4 -25.67 35.16 -19.02
N LEU A 5 -25.72 34.11 -19.86
CA LEU A 5 -25.47 32.74 -19.44
C LEU A 5 -23.99 32.64 -19.04
N PHE A 6 -23.67 32.94 -17.79
CA PHE A 6 -22.37 32.67 -17.20
C PHE A 6 -22.12 31.16 -17.20
N LEU A 7 -21.40 30.74 -18.24
CA LEU A 7 -20.65 29.51 -18.36
C LEU A 7 -19.72 29.37 -17.15
N PHE A 8 -20.17 28.72 -16.09
CA PHE A 8 -19.25 28.13 -15.11
C PHE A 8 -18.69 26.86 -15.76
N PRO A 9 -17.40 26.82 -16.16
CA PRO A 9 -16.80 25.54 -16.45
C PRO A 9 -16.81 24.77 -15.14
N LYS A 10 -17.54 23.64 -15.10
CA LYS A 10 -17.34 22.65 -14.05
C LYS A 10 -15.91 22.15 -14.21
N THR A 11 -14.97 22.79 -13.54
CA THR A 11 -13.69 22.18 -13.18
C THR A 11 -14.03 21.00 -12.28
N PHE A 12 -14.19 19.83 -12.89
CA PHE A 12 -13.99 18.58 -12.18
C PHE A 12 -12.54 18.62 -11.73
N ALA A 13 -12.32 18.97 -10.47
CA ALA A 13 -11.05 18.70 -9.83
C ALA A 13 -10.88 17.19 -9.91
N ASP A 14 -9.90 16.73 -10.68
CA ASP A 14 -9.48 15.32 -10.66
C ASP A 14 -9.13 15.01 -9.19
N SER A 15 -10.02 14.26 -8.52
CA SER A 15 -9.67 13.73 -7.21
C SER A 15 -8.43 12.85 -7.42
N PRO A 16 -7.35 13.02 -6.65
CA PRO A 16 -6.19 12.15 -6.77
C PRO A 16 -6.64 10.68 -6.68
N PRO A 17 -6.03 9.78 -7.45
CA PRO A 17 -6.39 8.36 -7.42
C PRO A 17 -6.37 7.89 -5.95
N THR A 18 -7.49 7.33 -5.50
CA THR A 18 -7.63 6.89 -4.12
C THR A 18 -6.94 5.55 -3.95
N MET A 19 -5.64 5.60 -3.68
CA MET A 19 -4.86 4.41 -3.35
C MET A 19 -5.45 3.70 -2.13
N LYS A 20 -5.31 2.38 -2.07
CA LYS A 20 -5.68 1.52 -0.94
C LYS A 20 -4.60 0.50 -0.68
N MET A 21 -4.47 0.07 0.58
CA MET A 21 -3.67 -1.10 0.94
C MET A 21 -4.58 -2.32 1.03
N ILE A 22 -4.24 -3.41 0.33
CA ILE A 22 -4.93 -4.71 0.46
C ILE A 22 -3.99 -5.70 1.12
N ALA A 23 -4.33 -6.13 2.34
CA ALA A 23 -3.53 -7.04 3.15
C ALA A 23 -4.01 -8.50 3.05
N TYR A 24 -3.06 -9.43 3.05
CA TYR A 24 -3.27 -10.87 3.06
C TYR A 24 -2.34 -11.54 4.06
N PHE A 25 -2.76 -12.67 4.61
CA PHE A 25 -1.84 -13.58 5.29
C PHE A 25 -0.92 -14.22 4.26
N GLY A 26 0.38 -13.97 4.38
CA GLY A 26 1.32 -14.42 3.37
C GLY A 26 2.74 -13.96 3.61
N LYS A 27 3.65 -14.48 2.78
CA LYS A 27 5.05 -14.05 2.74
C LYS A 27 5.61 -14.04 1.33
N PRO A 28 6.60 -13.19 1.03
CA PRO A 28 7.36 -13.26 -0.22
C PRO A 28 8.01 -14.65 -0.39
N THR A 29 7.91 -15.20 -1.60
CA THR A 29 8.54 -16.48 -1.99
C THR A 29 10.04 -16.36 -2.20
N VAL A 30 10.50 -15.15 -2.49
CA VAL A 30 11.91 -14.77 -2.53
C VAL A 30 12.28 -14.06 -1.23
N GLY A 31 13.50 -14.24 -0.76
CA GLY A 31 13.97 -13.54 0.44
C GLY A 31 13.86 -12.02 0.28
N VAL A 32 13.40 -11.34 1.32
CA VAL A 32 13.45 -9.88 1.42
C VAL A 32 14.81 -9.43 1.93
N SER A 33 15.28 -8.28 1.46
CA SER A 33 16.53 -7.67 1.89
C SER A 33 16.26 -6.27 2.44
N GLY A 34 17.14 -5.78 3.32
CA GLY A 34 16.99 -4.49 3.98
C GLY A 34 16.87 -4.60 5.50
N ILE A 35 16.84 -3.45 6.16
CA ILE A 35 16.67 -3.35 7.62
C ILE A 35 15.17 -3.23 7.90
N PRO A 36 14.55 -4.17 8.64
CA PRO A 36 13.12 -4.08 8.95
C PRO A 36 12.84 -2.94 9.93
N HIS A 37 11.79 -2.17 9.63
CA HIS A 37 11.22 -1.18 10.54
C HIS A 37 10.57 -1.90 11.72
N GLN A 38 10.80 -1.37 12.91
CA GLN A 38 10.28 -1.96 14.14
C GLN A 38 8.89 -1.39 14.42
N PHE A 39 7.88 -2.08 13.91
CA PHE A 39 6.48 -1.82 14.22
C PHE A 39 5.91 -2.96 15.06
N SER A 40 4.99 -2.62 15.96
CA SER A 40 4.34 -3.61 16.84
C SER A 40 3.14 -4.28 16.16
N GLU A 41 2.47 -3.55 15.28
CA GLU A 41 1.25 -3.99 14.61
C GLU A 41 1.45 -4.05 13.09
N PRO A 42 0.82 -5.01 12.38
CA PRO A 42 0.81 -5.04 10.93
C PRO A 42 0.21 -3.77 10.31
N SER A 43 -0.68 -3.08 11.02
CA SER A 43 -1.31 -1.84 10.55
C SER A 43 -0.33 -0.71 10.35
N ASP A 44 0.55 -0.51 11.32
CA ASP A 44 1.57 0.54 11.24
C ASP A 44 2.50 0.28 10.04
N CYS A 45 2.76 -1.00 9.73
CA CYS A 45 3.59 -1.40 8.61
C CYS A 45 2.97 -1.05 7.24
N TYR A 46 1.69 -1.37 7.01
CA TYR A 46 1.06 -1.04 5.74
C TYR A 46 0.66 0.44 5.63
N ASP A 47 0.39 1.12 6.76
CA ASP A 47 0.13 2.57 6.79
C ASP A 47 1.41 3.35 6.44
N GLU A 48 2.56 2.94 6.99
CA GLU A 48 3.85 3.52 6.61
C GLU A 48 4.12 3.35 5.10
N CYS A 49 3.85 2.16 4.56
CA CYS A 49 3.97 1.93 3.12
C CYS A 49 3.00 2.79 2.32
N TYR A 50 1.77 3.01 2.81
CA TYR A 50 0.78 3.85 2.15
C TYR A 50 1.32 5.28 1.93
N TYR A 51 1.92 5.87 2.96
CA TYR A 51 2.44 7.24 2.93
C TYR A 51 3.85 7.38 2.32
N THR A 52 4.60 6.28 2.19
CA THR A 52 5.92 6.27 1.54
C THR A 52 5.77 6.25 0.02
N GLU A 53 6.38 7.21 -0.69
CA GLU A 53 6.29 7.35 -2.15
C GLU A 53 6.79 6.07 -2.86
N ASP A 54 8.01 5.63 -2.56
CA ASP A 54 8.66 4.46 -3.15
C ASP A 54 8.32 3.15 -2.42
N CYS A 55 7.06 2.99 -1.99
CA CYS A 55 6.57 1.73 -1.41
C CYS A 55 5.34 1.23 -2.13
N ALA A 56 5.40 -0.02 -2.58
CA ALA A 56 4.33 -0.72 -3.26
C ALA A 56 3.80 -1.89 -2.44
N ILE A 57 4.67 -2.51 -1.64
CA ILE A 57 4.40 -3.72 -0.88
C ILE A 57 4.97 -3.55 0.51
N SER A 58 4.17 -3.87 1.53
CA SER A 58 4.66 -4.03 2.89
C SER A 58 4.65 -5.51 3.27
N TYR A 59 5.64 -5.96 4.01
CA TYR A 59 5.71 -7.31 4.55
C TYR A 59 6.04 -7.27 6.04
N PHE A 60 5.11 -7.74 6.86
CA PHE A 60 5.23 -7.79 8.31
C PHE A 60 5.41 -9.23 8.79
N ASN A 61 6.44 -9.47 9.60
CA ASN A 61 6.67 -10.75 10.26
C ASN A 61 7.30 -10.54 11.65
N SER A 62 7.76 -11.62 12.28
CA SER A 62 8.38 -11.59 13.61
C SER A 62 9.69 -10.77 13.72
N THR A 63 10.33 -10.44 12.60
CA THR A 63 11.54 -9.59 12.56
C THR A 63 11.19 -8.10 12.45
N GLY A 64 10.00 -7.78 11.95
CA GLY A 64 9.50 -6.43 11.78
C GLY A 64 8.85 -6.23 10.41
N CYS A 65 8.88 -5.00 9.92
CA CYS A 65 8.24 -4.55 8.70
C CYS A 65 9.26 -4.24 7.60
N TYR A 66 9.08 -4.82 6.43
CA TYR A 66 9.83 -4.51 5.23
C TYR A 66 8.95 -3.66 4.29
N LEU A 67 9.45 -2.50 3.89
CA LEU A 67 8.85 -1.63 2.88
C LEU A 67 9.55 -1.90 1.54
N LEU A 68 8.78 -2.29 0.53
CA LEU A 68 9.31 -2.83 -0.72
C LEU A 68 8.68 -2.08 -1.90
N ASP A 69 9.50 -1.76 -2.89
CA ASP A 69 9.06 -1.16 -4.15
C ASP A 69 8.44 -2.22 -5.10
N PHE A 70 7.80 -1.77 -6.18
CA PHE A 70 7.28 -2.62 -7.24
C PHE A 70 8.41 -3.48 -7.83
N GLY A 71 8.19 -4.78 -7.82
CA GLY A 71 9.09 -5.74 -8.43
C GLY A 71 8.39 -7.05 -8.74
N ASN A 72 9.12 -7.97 -9.34
CA ASN A 72 8.64 -9.34 -9.57
C ASN A 72 8.60 -10.09 -8.23
N MET A 73 7.50 -9.92 -7.49
CA MET A 73 7.26 -10.60 -6.23
C MET A 73 6.13 -11.59 -6.38
N SER A 74 6.40 -12.84 -5.99
CA SER A 74 5.36 -13.84 -5.76
C SER A 74 5.17 -14.01 -4.27
N VAL A 75 3.91 -14.08 -3.82
CA VAL A 75 3.55 -14.27 -2.42
C VAL A 75 3.00 -15.67 -2.23
N GLN A 76 3.53 -16.38 -1.24
CA GLN A 76 2.91 -17.60 -0.72
C GLN A 76 1.80 -17.17 0.24
N LEU A 77 0.55 -17.54 -0.07
CA LEU A 77 -0.56 -17.36 0.86
C LEU A 77 -0.38 -18.30 2.06
N LEU A 78 -0.61 -17.76 3.24
CA LEU A 78 -0.48 -18.47 4.50
C LEU A 78 -1.82 -18.46 5.24
N ASP A 79 -1.91 -19.31 6.26
CA ASP A 79 -3.00 -19.22 7.22
C ASP A 79 -2.76 -18.08 8.22
N ARG A 80 -3.82 -17.74 8.96
CA ARG A 80 -3.78 -16.70 10.00
C ARG A 80 -2.79 -17.01 11.14
N SER A 81 -2.49 -18.28 11.39
CA SER A 81 -1.64 -18.68 12.53
C SER A 81 -0.17 -18.34 12.31
N SER A 82 0.25 -18.11 11.05
CA SER A 82 1.60 -17.65 10.70
C SER A 82 1.98 -16.29 11.30
N ASN A 83 0.99 -15.39 11.51
CA ASN A 83 1.21 -13.98 11.85
C ASN A 83 2.14 -13.24 10.86
N GLU A 84 2.17 -13.68 9.60
CA GLU A 84 2.88 -13.01 8.51
C GLU A 84 1.87 -12.33 7.57
N TYR A 85 2.12 -11.07 7.23
CA TYR A 85 1.20 -10.26 6.44
C TYR A 85 1.93 -9.60 5.28
N VAL A 86 1.34 -9.65 4.09
CA VAL A 86 1.76 -8.84 2.95
C VAL A 86 0.62 -7.93 2.56
N ALA A 87 0.88 -6.63 2.43
CA ALA A 87 -0.10 -5.68 1.91
C ALA A 87 0.41 -4.95 0.67
N PHE A 88 -0.44 -4.85 -0.34
CA PHE A 88 -0.16 -4.22 -1.63
C PHE A 88 -0.84 -2.86 -1.73
N LYS A 89 -0.10 -1.84 -2.14
CA LYS A 89 -0.62 -0.54 -2.54
C LYS A 89 -1.21 -0.67 -3.95
N VAL A 90 -2.53 -0.44 -4.05
CA VAL A 90 -3.27 -0.54 -5.31
C VAL A 90 -4.06 0.74 -5.55
N SER A 91 -4.15 1.16 -6.82
CA SER A 91 -4.98 2.27 -7.29
C SER A 91 -6.40 1.83 -7.64
#